data_AF-A0A086ZVL2-F1
#
_entry.id   AF-A0A086ZVL2-F1
#
_cell.length_a   1.000
_cell.length_b   1.000
_cell.length_c   1.000
_cell.angle_alpha   90.00
_cell.angle_beta   90.00
_cell.angle_gamma   90.00
#
_symmetry.space_group_name_H-M   'P 1'
#
loop_
_entity.id
_entity.type
_entity.pdbx_description
1 polymer ?
#
loop_
_entity_poly.entity_id
_entity_poly.type
_entity_poly.pdbx_seq_one_letter_code
_entity_poly.pdbx_strand_id
1 'polypeptide(L)'
;MPNAVMILCAVIGSGAVTSLVSWLLRRIDQRRNLEQAIADSPTIRRLELEIYRQSLFLPTTSRMQHEHQLDAGKAYTERGGNGPGHVRVQQLEDDYRHRLDTDDWNYQPHRHPHN
;
A
#
# COMPACT_ATOMS: atom_id res chain seq x y z
N MET A 1 34.11 -14.64 53.01
CA MET A 1 32.69 -15.01 52.81
C MET A 1 32.22 -14.49 51.44
N PRO A 2 32.40 -15.22 50.34
CA PRO A 2 32.05 -14.75 48.98
C PRO A 2 30.60 -15.09 48.54
N ASN A 3 29.75 -15.61 49.43
CA ASN A 3 28.49 -16.25 49.03
C ASN A 3 27.35 -15.26 48.71
N ALA A 4 27.39 -14.02 49.17
CA ALA A 4 26.31 -13.05 48.97
C ALA A 4 26.22 -12.51 47.52
N VAL A 5 27.37 -12.35 46.85
CA VAL A 5 27.45 -11.82 45.48
C VAL A 5 26.94 -12.85 44.46
N MET A 6 27.26 -14.13 44.65
CA MET A 6 26.79 -15.22 43.79
C MET A 6 25.27 -15.43 43.88
N ILE A 7 24.68 -15.28 45.07
CA ILE A 7 23.22 -15.40 45.27
C ILE A 7 22.49 -14.22 44.61
N LEU A 8 23.04 -13.01 44.73
CA LEU A 8 22.48 -11.82 44.08
C LEU A 8 22.53 -11.94 42.55
N CYS A 9 23.62 -12.47 41.98
CA CYS A 9 23.73 -12.75 40.54
C CYS A 9 22.78 -13.86 40.07
N ALA A 10 22.54 -14.90 40.87
CA ALA A 10 21.63 -16.00 40.51
C ALA A 10 20.15 -15.56 40.51
N VAL A 11 19.75 -14.70 41.45
CA VAL A 11 18.38 -14.19 41.60
C VAL A 11 18.06 -13.10 40.56
N ILE A 12 19.02 -12.22 40.25
CA ILE A 12 18.87 -11.19 39.21
C ILE A 12 18.95 -11.82 37.80
N GLY A 13 19.81 -12.82 37.61
CA GLY A 13 20.02 -13.48 36.32
C GLY A 13 18.86 -14.35 35.84
N SER A 14 18.03 -14.89 36.74
CA SER A 14 17.01 -15.87 36.34
C SER A 14 15.58 -15.32 36.33
N GLY A 15 15.24 -14.36 37.21
CA GLY A 15 13.89 -13.79 37.28
C GLY A 15 13.70 -12.51 36.46
N ALA A 16 14.66 -11.58 36.54
CA ALA A 16 14.55 -10.30 35.84
C ALA A 16 14.81 -10.44 34.33
N VAL A 17 15.78 -11.28 33.94
CA VAL A 17 16.10 -11.54 32.53
C VAL A 17 14.94 -12.26 31.83
N THR A 18 14.36 -13.29 32.45
CA THR A 18 13.20 -14.00 31.89
C THR A 18 11.97 -13.10 31.82
N SER A 19 11.76 -12.22 32.81
CA SER A 19 10.69 -11.21 32.78
C SER A 19 10.90 -10.18 31.67
N LEU A 20 12.14 -9.70 31.47
CA LEU A 20 12.49 -8.76 30.41
C LEU A 20 12.33 -9.37 29.02
N VAL A 21 12.80 -10.60 28.82
CA VAL A 21 12.66 -11.34 27.57
C VAL A 21 11.18 -11.63 27.31
N SER A 22 10.41 -12.07 28.30
CA SER A 22 8.97 -12.32 28.17
C SER A 22 8.20 -11.04 27.84
N TRP A 23 8.54 -9.92 28.48
CA TRP A 23 7.98 -8.61 28.14
C TRP A 23 8.32 -8.21 26.71
N LEU A 24 9.57 -8.40 26.28
CA LEU A 24 10.01 -8.04 24.93
C LEU A 24 9.32 -8.90 23.86
N LEU A 25 9.24 -10.23 24.08
CA LEU A 25 8.53 -11.14 23.19
C LEU A 25 7.04 -10.78 23.12
N ARG A 26 6.39 -10.53 24.26
CA ARG A 26 5.00 -10.09 24.31
C ARG A 26 4.80 -8.74 23.61
N ARG A 27 5.77 -7.84 23.70
CA ARG A 27 5.73 -6.54 23.01
C ARG A 27 5.86 -6.69 21.49
N ILE A 28 6.73 -7.59 21.02
CA ILE A 28 6.88 -7.89 19.60
C ILE A 28 5.62 -8.57 19.06
N ASP A 29 5.10 -9.56 19.78
CA ASP A 29 3.87 -10.28 19.43
C ASP A 29 2.68 -9.31 19.36
N GLN A 30 2.54 -8.41 20.34
CA GLN A 30 1.48 -7.41 20.34
C GLN A 30 1.61 -6.41 19.18
N ARG A 31 2.83 -6.05 18.76
CA ARG A 31 3.03 -5.22 17.56
C ARG A 31 2.57 -5.95 16.29
N ARG A 32 2.97 -7.22 16.13
CA ARG A 32 2.54 -8.05 14.97
C ARG A 32 1.03 -8.23 14.93
N ASN A 33 0.40 -8.46 16.08
CA ASN A 33 -1.06 -8.58 16.18
C ASN A 33 -1.76 -7.29 15.74
N LEU A 34 -1.25 -6.13 16.13
CA LEU A 34 -1.77 -4.83 15.68
C LEU A 34 -1.59 -4.63 14.17
N GLU A 35 -0.42 -4.94 13.62
CA GLU A 35 -0.17 -4.86 12.17
C GLU A 35 -1.12 -5.77 11.38
N GLN A 36 -1.38 -6.97 11.89
CA GLN A 36 -2.31 -7.90 11.27
C GLN A 36 -3.76 -7.44 11.38
N ALA A 37 -4.18 -6.91 12.52
CA ALA A 37 -5.52 -6.32 12.70
C ALA A 37 -5.73 -5.07 11.83
N ILE A 38 -4.66 -4.32 11.57
CA ILE A 38 -4.62 -3.18 10.64
C ILE A 38 -4.72 -3.69 9.19
N ALA A 39 -3.94 -4.69 8.79
CA ALA A 39 -3.98 -5.26 7.44
C ALA A 39 -5.35 -5.89 7.12
N ASP A 40 -5.96 -6.57 8.09
CA ASP A 40 -7.30 -7.15 7.97
C ASP A 40 -8.42 -6.12 8.18
N SER A 41 -8.07 -4.86 8.47
CA SER A 41 -9.06 -3.82 8.76
C SER A 41 -9.86 -3.47 7.49
N PRO A 42 -11.21 -3.57 7.53
CA PRO A 42 -12.03 -3.19 6.39
C PRO A 42 -11.89 -1.70 6.05
N THR A 43 -11.56 -0.86 7.03
CA THR A 43 -11.32 0.57 6.83
C THR A 43 -10.08 0.80 5.98
N ILE A 44 -9.00 0.07 6.23
CA ILE A 44 -7.75 0.23 5.46
C ILE A 44 -7.94 -0.27 4.04
N ARG A 45 -8.58 -1.43 3.86
CA ARG A 45 -8.94 -1.92 2.53
C ARG A 45 -9.80 -0.91 1.75
N ARG A 46 -10.73 -0.23 2.42
CA ARG A 46 -11.54 0.83 1.82
C ARG A 46 -10.70 2.06 1.45
N LEU A 47 -9.76 2.47 2.29
CA LEU A 47 -8.85 3.58 2.02
C LEU A 47 -7.93 3.26 0.84
N GLU A 48 -7.35 2.07 0.79
CA GLU A 48 -6.55 1.61 -0.36
C GLU A 48 -7.35 1.68 -1.67
N LEU A 49 -8.58 1.16 -1.66
CA LEU A 49 -9.46 1.19 -2.82
C LEU A 49 -9.75 2.63 -3.28
N GLU A 50 -9.95 3.55 -2.33
CA GLU A 50 -10.18 4.97 -2.65
C GLU A 50 -8.92 5.66 -3.19
N ILE A 51 -7.73 5.31 -2.68
CA ILE A 51 -6.46 5.82 -3.21
C ILE A 51 -6.27 5.39 -4.66
N TYR A 52 -6.50 4.10 -4.96
CA TYR A 52 -6.40 3.61 -6.34
C TYR A 52 -7.44 4.27 -7.25
N ARG A 53 -8.67 4.47 -6.75
CA ARG A 53 -9.70 5.20 -7.47
C ARG A 53 -9.24 6.62 -7.81
N GLN A 54 -8.74 7.36 -6.84
CA GLN A 54 -8.28 8.73 -7.07
C GLN A 54 -7.20 8.78 -8.14
N SER A 55 -6.20 7.89 -8.09
CA SER A 55 -5.15 7.80 -9.12
C SER A 55 -5.74 7.51 -10.50
N LEU A 56 -6.64 6.52 -10.60
CA LEU A 56 -7.30 6.10 -11.84
C LEU A 56 -8.06 7.24 -12.55
N PHE A 57 -8.64 8.17 -11.79
CA PHE A 57 -9.47 9.25 -12.32
C PHE A 57 -8.74 10.60 -12.50
N LEU A 58 -7.43 10.66 -12.28
CA LEU A 58 -6.65 11.85 -12.63
C LEU A 58 -6.62 12.09 -14.15
N PRO A 59 -6.45 13.35 -14.60
CA PRO A 59 -6.17 13.64 -16.01
C PRO A 59 -4.88 12.97 -16.45
N THR A 60 -4.90 12.31 -17.61
CA THR A 60 -3.73 11.61 -18.17
C THR A 60 -2.89 12.59 -18.99
N THR A 61 -1.79 13.09 -18.42
CA THR A 61 -0.98 14.18 -19.02
C THR A 61 0.41 13.77 -19.50
N SER A 62 0.83 12.54 -19.19
CA SER A 62 2.12 11.99 -19.60
C SER A 62 2.07 10.48 -19.67
N ARG A 63 3.04 9.88 -20.38
CA ARG A 63 3.17 8.42 -20.47
C ARG A 63 3.38 7.75 -19.12
N MET A 64 4.27 8.29 -18.30
CA MET A 64 4.51 7.77 -16.95
C MET A 64 3.24 7.80 -16.10
N GLN A 65 2.47 8.88 -16.17
CA GLN A 65 1.19 8.96 -15.47
C GLN A 65 0.19 7.94 -16.03
N HIS A 66 0.13 7.76 -17.35
CA HIS A 66 -0.74 6.78 -17.97
C HIS A 66 -0.42 5.36 -17.48
N GLU A 67 0.85 4.96 -17.49
CA GLU A 67 1.31 3.66 -16.98
C GLU A 67 0.96 3.48 -15.50
N HIS A 68 1.21 4.51 -14.67
CA HIS A 68 0.83 4.48 -13.27
C HIS A 68 -0.69 4.31 -13.06
N GLN A 69 -1.51 4.92 -13.91
CA GLN A 69 -2.97 4.78 -13.87
C GLN A 69 -3.43 3.38 -14.28
N LEU A 70 -2.73 2.72 -15.21
CA LEU A 70 -2.98 1.32 -15.56
C LEU A 70 -2.65 0.39 -14.38
N ASP A 71 -1.52 0.61 -13.72
CA ASP A 71 -1.15 -0.14 -12.50
C ASP A 71 -2.17 0.05 -11.37
N ALA A 72 -2.58 1.31 -11.13
CA ALA A 72 -3.62 1.63 -10.15
C ALA A 72 -4.96 0.99 -10.53
N GLY A 73 -5.32 1.02 -11.82
CA GLY A 73 -6.53 0.42 -12.36
C GLY A 73 -6.58 -1.10 -12.18
N LYS A 74 -5.47 -1.78 -12.39
CA LYS A 74 -5.32 -3.21 -12.11
C LYS A 74 -5.53 -3.49 -10.61
N ALA A 75 -4.81 -2.78 -9.74
CA ALA A 75 -4.93 -2.95 -8.29
C ALA A 75 -6.34 -2.63 -7.75
N TYR A 76 -7.02 -1.64 -8.35
CA TYR A 76 -8.41 -1.27 -8.05
C TYR A 76 -9.38 -2.40 -8.43
N THR A 77 -9.23 -2.94 -9.64
CA THR A 77 -10.05 -4.04 -10.19
C THR A 77 -9.91 -5.30 -9.33
N GLU A 78 -8.68 -5.70 -9.00
CA GLU A 78 -8.39 -6.88 -8.16
C GLU A 78 -9.02 -6.79 -6.75
N ARG A 79 -9.20 -5.58 -6.23
CA ARG A 79 -9.79 -5.33 -4.91
C ARG A 79 -11.31 -5.21 -4.91
N GLY A 80 -11.97 -5.40 -6.06
CA GLY A 80 -13.44 -5.33 -6.18
C GLY A 80 -13.94 -3.93 -6.51
N GLY A 81 -13.21 -3.20 -7.37
CA GLY A 81 -13.62 -1.91 -7.93
C GLY A 81 -15.00 -1.93 -8.56
N ASN A 82 -15.58 -0.74 -8.76
CA ASN A 82 -16.93 -0.60 -9.31
C ASN A 82 -16.96 -0.39 -10.83
N GLY A 83 -18.15 -0.48 -11.42
CA GLY A 83 -18.39 -0.33 -12.86
C GLY A 83 -17.73 0.89 -13.52
N PRO A 84 -17.88 2.12 -12.98
CA PRO A 84 -17.19 3.29 -13.53
C PRO A 84 -15.66 3.16 -13.57
N GLY A 85 -15.07 2.51 -12.56
CA GLY A 85 -13.63 2.27 -12.55
C GLY A 85 -13.23 1.28 -13.64
N HIS A 86 -13.95 0.17 -13.82
CA HIS A 86 -13.66 -0.78 -14.92
C HIS A 86 -13.73 -0.12 -16.30
N VAL A 87 -14.76 0.71 -16.54
CA VAL A 87 -14.88 1.48 -17.78
C VAL A 87 -13.67 2.42 -17.98
N ARG A 88 -13.23 3.10 -16.91
CA ARG A 88 -12.07 3.97 -16.98
C ARG A 88 -10.77 3.20 -17.26
N VAL A 89 -10.58 2.01 -16.68
CA VAL A 89 -9.43 1.14 -16.99
C VAL A 89 -9.43 0.78 -18.46
N GLN A 90 -10.58 0.34 -19.01
CA GLN A 90 -10.68 0.00 -20.43
C GLN A 90 -10.34 1.20 -21.33
N GLN A 91 -10.84 2.40 -21.01
CA GLN A 91 -10.51 3.62 -21.76
C GLN A 91 -9.00 3.94 -21.75
N LEU A 92 -8.33 3.73 -20.61
CA LEU A 92 -6.88 3.91 -20.51
C LEU A 92 -6.15 2.85 -21.34
N GLU A 93 -6.54 1.58 -21.24
CA GLU A 93 -5.93 0.50 -22.04
C GLU A 93 -6.07 0.74 -23.55
N ASP A 94 -7.24 1.18 -23.99
CA ASP A 94 -7.52 1.48 -25.40
C ASP A 94 -6.72 2.71 -25.88
N ASP A 95 -6.67 3.79 -25.09
CA ASP A 95 -5.82 4.96 -25.41
C ASP A 95 -4.33 4.58 -25.43
N TYR A 96 -3.85 3.79 -24.47
CA TYR A 96 -2.46 3.35 -24.43
C TYR A 96 -2.10 2.49 -25.63
N ARG A 97 -2.98 1.55 -26.02
CA ARG A 97 -2.80 0.72 -27.21
C ARG A 97 -2.78 1.56 -28.48
N HIS A 98 -3.72 2.49 -28.62
CA HIS A 98 -3.74 3.41 -29.77
C HIS A 98 -2.43 4.21 -29.88
N ARG A 99 -1.90 4.71 -28.76
CA ARG A 99 -0.61 5.44 -28.74
C ARG A 99 0.59 4.56 -29.08
N LEU A 100 0.59 3.29 -28.67
CA LEU A 100 1.60 2.32 -29.10
C LEU A 100 1.53 2.08 -30.61
N ASP A 101 0.33 1.92 -31.15
CA ASP A 101 0.12 1.62 -32.57
C ASP A 101 0.46 2.81 -33.49
N THR A 102 0.21 4.04 -33.01
CA THR A 102 0.44 5.28 -33.77
C THR A 102 1.79 5.93 -33.49
N ASP A 103 2.50 5.48 -32.46
CA ASP A 103 3.67 6.13 -31.84
C ASP A 103 3.44 7.60 -31.46
N ASP A 104 2.18 7.99 -31.20
CA ASP A 104 1.81 9.34 -30.76
C ASP A 104 1.69 9.44 -29.23
N TRP A 105 2.74 9.94 -28.61
CA TRP A 105 2.82 10.19 -27.16
C TRP A 105 2.42 11.61 -26.77
N ASN A 106 1.73 12.36 -27.64
CA ASN A 106 1.25 13.70 -27.31
C ASN A 106 -0.02 13.63 -26.44
N TYR A 107 0.12 13.96 -25.16
CA TYR A 107 -0.98 14.03 -24.20
C TYR A 107 -1.64 15.41 -24.13
N GLN A 108 -1.20 16.38 -24.94
CA GLN A 108 -1.84 17.69 -24.94
C GLN A 108 -3.27 17.58 -25.45
N PRO A 109 -4.25 18.14 -24.72
CA PRO A 109 -5.58 18.32 -25.26
C PRO A 109 -5.43 19.12 -26.55
N HIS A 110 -5.95 18.60 -27.66
CA HIS A 110 -5.98 19.36 -28.91
C HIS A 110 -6.76 20.64 -28.62
N ARG A 111 -6.06 21.77 -28.47
CA ARG A 111 -6.72 23.06 -28.32
C ARG A 111 -7.43 23.31 -29.65
N HIS A 112 -8.75 23.18 -29.64
CA HIS A 112 -9.54 23.76 -30.71
C HIS A 112 -9.23 25.26 -30.74
N PRO A 113 -8.76 25.81 -31.86
CA PRO A 113 -8.69 27.25 -32.01
C PRO A 113 -10.14 27.77 -31.99
N HIS A 114 -10.45 28.60 -31.01
CA HIS A 114 -11.67 29.39 -31.02
C HIS A 114 -11.58 30.35 -32.21
N ASN A 115 -12.46 30.16 -33.20
CA ASN A 115 -12.79 31.17 -34.22
C ASN A 115 -13.92 32.06 -33.68
#